data_AF-A0A951DV72-F1
#
_entry.id   AF-A0A951DV72-F1
#
_cell.length_a   1.000
_cell.length_b   1.000
_cell.length_c   1.000
_cell.angle_alpha   90.00
_cell.angle_beta   90.00
_cell.angle_gamma   90.00
#
_symmetry.space_group_name_H-M   'P 1'
#
loop_
_entity.id
_entity.type
_entity.pdbx_description
1 polymer ?
#
loop_
_entity_poly.entity_id
_entity_poly.type
_entity_poly.pdbx_seq_one_letter_code
_entity_poly.pdbx_strand_id
1 'polypeptide(L)'
;QYYQAEAALFHKIRIPDTLIAPAQPLRATPRELAQAFTRANPGALEPDMMSVSCQRGELEEVRFCVSKDLSGFRPCGSAATDGCSAGEITIPPIR
;
A
#
# COMPACT_ATOMS: atom_id res chain seq x y z
N GLN A 1 14.81 -11.86 -15.81
CA GLN A 1 15.36 -10.69 -15.08
C GLN A 1 14.26 -9.76 -14.56
N TYR A 2 13.26 -9.36 -15.36
CA TYR A 2 12.15 -8.49 -14.92
C TYR A 2 11.53 -8.90 -13.58
N TYR A 3 11.01 -10.12 -13.46
CA TYR A 3 10.39 -10.62 -12.23
C TYR A 3 11.32 -10.66 -11.01
N GLN A 4 12.63 -10.78 -11.22
CA GLN A 4 13.60 -10.75 -10.12
C GLN A 4 13.78 -9.31 -9.60
N ALA A 5 13.84 -8.33 -10.49
CA ALA A 5 13.93 -6.92 -10.12
C ALA A 5 12.65 -6.44 -9.42
N GLU A 6 11.49 -6.87 -9.90
CA GLU A 6 10.20 -6.63 -9.26
C GLU A 6 10.15 -7.25 -7.85
N ALA A 7 10.50 -8.53 -7.71
CA ALA A 7 10.55 -9.21 -6.40
C ALA A 7 11.55 -8.54 -5.44
N ALA A 8 12.70 -8.08 -5.95
CA ALA A 8 13.69 -7.38 -5.14
C ALA A 8 13.19 -6.02 -4.62
N LEU A 9 12.35 -5.31 -5.39
CA LEU A 9 11.67 -4.10 -4.90
C LEU A 9 10.59 -4.44 -3.88
N PHE A 10 9.77 -5.45 -4.15
CA PHE A 10 8.71 -5.88 -3.24
C PHE A 10 9.26 -6.25 -1.86
N HIS A 11 10.37 -6.99 -1.79
CA HIS A 11 11.01 -7.37 -0.53
C HIS A 11 11.60 -6.20 0.27
N LYS A 12 11.74 -5.00 -0.32
CA LYS A 12 12.15 -3.79 0.41
C LYS A 12 10.98 -3.16 1.18
N ILE A 13 9.74 -3.55 0.89
CA ILE A 13 8.56 -3.02 1.57
C ILE A 13 8.35 -3.79 2.87
N ARG A 14 8.45 -3.08 3.99
CA ARG A 14 8.00 -3.55 5.28
C ARG A 14 6.50 -3.28 5.43
N ILE A 15 5.73 -4.34 5.68
CA ILE A 15 4.31 -4.22 6.04
C ILE A 15 4.21 -3.70 7.49
N PRO A 16 3.39 -2.67 7.77
CA PRO A 16 3.15 -2.21 9.14
C PRO A 16 2.63 -3.33 10.04
N ASP A 17 3.20 -3.48 11.24
CA ASP A 17 2.88 -4.57 12.16
C ASP A 17 1.38 -4.64 12.51
N THR A 18 0.67 -3.49 12.51
CA THR A 18 -0.78 -3.41 12.74
C THR A 18 -1.63 -4.06 11.65
N LEU A 19 -1.06 -4.30 10.47
CA LEU A 19 -1.70 -4.94 9.33
C LEU A 19 -1.30 -6.41 9.18
N ILE A 20 -0.29 -6.86 9.92
CA ILE A 20 0.14 -8.25 9.93
C ILE A 20 -0.82 -9.03 10.82
N ALA A 21 -1.70 -9.82 10.20
CA ALA A 21 -2.65 -10.69 10.90
C ALA A 21 -3.48 -9.97 11.98
N PRO A 22 -4.27 -8.94 11.63
CA PRO A 22 -5.10 -8.25 12.60
C PRO A 22 -6.11 -9.25 13.21
N ALA A 23 -6.12 -9.35 14.54
CA ALA A 23 -6.99 -10.27 15.28
C ALA A 23 -8.48 -9.87 15.21
N GLN A 24 -8.76 -8.61 14.89
CA GLN A 24 -10.10 -8.05 14.72
C GLN A 24 -10.11 -7.15 13.48
N PRO A 25 -11.27 -6.93 12.83
CA PRO A 25 -11.36 -5.99 11.72
C PRO A 25 -10.83 -4.60 12.13
N LEU A 26 -9.88 -4.08 11.38
CA LEU A 26 -9.35 -2.73 11.57
C LEU A 26 -10.09 -1.77 10.63
N ARG A 27 -10.36 -0.55 11.08
CA ARG A 27 -10.84 0.53 10.21
C ARG A 27 -9.72 1.54 10.02
N ALA A 28 -9.56 2.01 8.79
CA ALA A 28 -8.63 3.06 8.44
C ALA A 28 -9.13 3.80 7.21
N THR A 29 -8.67 5.03 7.03
CA THR A 29 -8.77 5.75 5.77
C THR A 29 -7.60 5.36 4.85
N PRO A 30 -7.73 5.51 3.51
CA PRO A 30 -6.59 5.34 2.59
C PRO A 30 -5.36 6.16 2.99
N ARG A 31 -5.59 7.38 3.49
CA ARG A 31 -4.54 8.27 3.98
C ARG A 31 -3.81 7.70 5.19
N GLU A 32 -4.54 7.17 6.17
CA GLU A 32 -3.93 6.54 7.35
C GLU A 32 -3.15 5.28 6.98
N LEU A 33 -3.64 4.51 6.01
CA LEU A 33 -2.95 3.34 5.48
C LEU A 33 -1.62 3.74 4.82
N ALA A 34 -1.63 4.72 3.92
CA ALA A 34 -0.42 5.25 3.30
C ALA A 34 0.58 5.77 4.33
N GLN A 35 0.11 6.52 5.34
CA GLN A 35 0.96 6.98 6.43
C GLN A 35 1.55 5.84 7.27
N ALA A 36 0.80 4.76 7.50
CA ALA A 36 1.31 3.59 8.21
C ALA A 36 2.46 2.93 7.43
N PHE A 37 2.32 2.77 6.12
CA PHE A 37 3.39 2.26 5.27
C PHE A 37 4.61 3.19 5.24
N THR A 38 4.43 4.50 5.13
CA THR A 38 5.53 5.48 5.22
C THR A 38 6.27 5.38 6.55
N ARG A 39 5.55 5.26 7.68
CA ARG A 39 6.17 5.10 9.01
C ARG A 39 6.94 3.79 9.14
N ALA A 40 6.45 2.71 8.53
CA ALA A 40 7.14 1.42 8.53
C ALA A 40 8.37 1.38 7.59
N ASN A 41 8.48 2.33 6.66
CA ASN A 41 9.52 2.38 5.62
C ASN A 41 10.17 3.77 5.53
N PRO A 42 10.77 4.29 6.62
CA PRO A 42 11.29 5.65 6.66
C PRO A 42 12.40 5.87 5.62
N GLY A 43 12.27 6.93 4.82
CA GLY A 43 13.23 7.30 3.78
C GLY A 43 13.18 6.45 2.50
N ALA A 44 12.35 5.40 2.46
CA ALA A 44 12.17 4.55 1.28
C ALA A 44 10.82 4.77 0.57
N LEU A 45 9.77 5.11 1.33
CA LEU A 45 8.42 5.34 0.79
C LEU A 45 7.85 6.68 1.23
N GLU A 46 7.12 7.31 0.32
CA GLU A 46 6.30 8.51 0.57
C GLU A 46 4.82 8.22 0.29
N PRO A 47 3.87 8.98 0.89
CA PRO A 47 2.44 8.69 0.76
C PRO A 47 1.93 8.65 -0.69
N ASP A 48 2.50 9.45 -1.58
CA ASP A 48 2.10 9.57 -2.98
C ASP A 48 2.68 8.47 -3.90
N MET A 49 3.53 7.59 -3.35
CA MET A 49 4.09 6.42 -4.04
C MET A 49 3.18 5.19 -3.94
N MET A 50 1.98 5.34 -3.38
CA MET A 50 1.03 4.26 -3.13
C MET A 50 -0.35 4.61 -3.70
N SER A 51 -1.10 3.57 -4.06
CA SER A 51 -2.53 3.66 -4.39
C SER A 51 -3.27 2.55 -3.65
N VAL A 52 -4.36 2.92 -2.99
CA VAL A 52 -5.19 1.98 -2.22
C VAL A 52 -6.43 1.63 -3.04
N SER A 53 -6.66 0.35 -3.27
CA SER A 53 -7.90 -0.13 -3.90
C SER A 53 -8.82 -0.77 -2.87
N CYS A 54 -10.11 -0.57 -3.09
CA CYS A 54 -11.14 -1.03 -2.18
C CYS A 54 -12.28 -1.69 -2.95
N GLN A 55 -12.80 -2.78 -2.39
CA GLN A 55 -13.94 -3.49 -2.93
C GLN A 55 -15.02 -3.58 -1.84
N ARG A 56 -16.22 -3.05 -2.12
CA ARG A 56 -17.37 -3.05 -1.19
C ARG A 56 -17.06 -2.46 0.20
N GLY A 57 -16.14 -1.50 0.27
CA GLY A 57 -15.74 -0.85 1.53
C GLY A 57 -14.68 -1.62 2.33
N GLU A 58 -14.14 -2.71 1.77
CA GLU A 58 -13.02 -3.46 2.34
C GLU A 58 -11.73 -3.17 1.55
N LEU A 59 -10.59 -3.24 2.23
CA LEU A 59 -9.28 -3.17 1.60
C LEU A 59 -9.10 -4.37 0.66
N GLU A 60 -8.89 -4.10 -0.62
CA GLU A 60 -8.60 -5.12 -1.62
C GLU A 60 -7.09 -5.22 -1.83
N GLU A 61 -6.42 -4.09 -2.10
CA GLU A 61 -4.99 -4.10 -2.35
C GLU A 61 -4.31 -2.75 -2.04
N VAL A 62 -3.00 -2.80 -1.80
CA VAL A 62 -2.13 -1.63 -1.78
C VAL A 62 -1.10 -1.80 -2.88
N ARG A 63 -1.12 -0.89 -3.85
CA ARG A 63 -0.18 -0.89 -4.98
C ARG A 63 0.92 0.14 -4.73
N PHE A 64 2.16 -0.22 -5.03
CA PHE A 64 3.32 0.65 -4.94
C PHE A 64 3.81 1.01 -6.33
N CYS A 65 3.96 2.30 -6.60
CA CYS A 65 4.37 2.79 -7.89
C CYS A 65 5.89 2.81 -8.00
N VAL A 66 6.39 2.21 -9.08
CA VAL A 66 7.83 2.09 -9.37
C VAL A 66 8.17 2.72 -10.72
N SER A 67 9.45 3.07 -10.88
CA SER A 67 9.99 3.49 -12.18
C SER A 67 9.96 2.33 -13.17
N LYS A 68 9.80 2.63 -14.47
CA LYS A 68 9.72 1.60 -15.53
C LYS A 68 10.99 0.74 -15.64
N ASP A 69 12.12 1.32 -15.28
CA ASP A 69 13.42 0.64 -15.22
C ASP A 69 13.63 -0.13 -13.90
N LEU A 70 12.63 -0.14 -13.01
CA LEU A 70 12.66 -0.77 -11.70
C LEU A 70 13.80 -0.26 -10.79
N SER A 71 14.26 0.98 -11.01
CA SER A 71 15.31 1.61 -10.20
C SER A 71 14.86 1.96 -8.78
N GLY A 72 13.56 2.20 -8.58
CA GLY A 72 13.01 2.57 -7.28
C GLY A 72 11.52 2.92 -7.30
N PHE A 73 11.02 3.37 -6.15
CA PHE A 73 9.67 3.89 -5.99
C PHE A 73 9.57 5.31 -6.55
N ARG A 74 8.37 5.67 -7.01
CA ARG A 74 8.08 7.01 -7.53
C ARG A 74 6.64 7.40 -7.21
N PRO A 75 6.32 8.70 -7.21
CA PRO A 75 4.93 9.14 -7.12
C PRO A 75 4.08 8.51 -8.23
N CYS A 76 2.90 8.02 -7.85
CA CYS A 76 1.99 7.37 -8.78
C CYS A 76 1.45 8.33 -9.86
N GLY A 77 1.35 9.63 -9.52
CA GLY A 77 0.74 10.65 -10.37
C GLY A 77 -0.78 10.51 -10.44
N SER A 78 -1.42 11.34 -11.27
CA SER A 78 -2.89 11.42 -11.39
C SER A 78 -3.58 10.16 -11.93
N ALA A 79 -2.81 9.24 -12.53
CA ALA A 79 -3.34 8.01 -13.11
C ALA A 79 -3.66 6.94 -12.06
N ALA A 80 -3.06 7.01 -10.87
CA ALA A 80 -3.44 6.13 -9.78
C ALA A 80 -4.43 6.85 -8.88
N THR A 81 -5.69 6.42 -8.95
CA THR A 81 -6.75 6.87 -8.06
C THR A 81 -6.95 5.85 -6.96
N ASP A 82 -7.20 6.34 -5.75
CA ASP A 82 -7.69 5.49 -4.68
C ASP A 82 -9.10 4.99 -5.04
N GLY A 83 -9.33 3.69 -4.89
CA GLY A 83 -10.60 3.04 -5.20
C GLY A 83 -11.65 3.14 -4.09
N CYS A 84 -11.44 4.02 -3.12
CA CYS A 84 -12.11 3.96 -1.82
C CYS A 84 -13.11 5.13 -1.65
N SER A 85 -14.30 4.99 -2.23
CA SER A 85 -15.35 6.03 -2.18
C SER A 85 -16.02 6.20 -0.81
N ALA A 86 -15.90 5.22 0.08
CA ALA A 86 -16.52 5.21 1.41
C ALA A 86 -15.79 6.06 2.46
N GLY A 87 -14.60 6.60 2.15
CA GLY A 87 -13.76 7.36 3.07
C GLY A 87 -13.01 6.48 4.07
N GLU A 88 -13.74 5.73 4.90
CA GLU A 88 -13.20 4.66 5.75
C GLU A 88 -13.33 3.30 5.07
N ILE A 89 -12.32 2.45 5.27
CA ILE A 89 -12.26 1.09 4.75
C ILE A 89 -12.01 0.09 5.88
N THR A 90 -12.55 -1.11 5.72
CA THR A 90 -12.34 -2.22 6.65
C THR A 90 -11.20 -3.10 6.15
N ILE A 91 -10.26 -3.40 7.04
CA ILE A 91 -9.19 -4.37 6.81
C ILE A 91 -9.62 -5.68 7.49
N PRO A 92 -9.99 -6.71 6.71
CA PRO A 92 -10.50 -7.95 7.27
C PRO A 92 -9.39 -8.69 8.06
N PRO A 93 -9.76 -9.47 9.09
CA PRO A 93 -8.81 -10.36 9.76
C PRO A 93 -8.33 -11.43 8.78
N ILE A 94 -7.08 -11.87 8.95
CA ILE A 94 -6.57 -13.03 8.22
C ILE A 94 -7.29 -14.28 8.77
N ARG A 95 -7.90 -15.06 7.87
CA ARG A 95 -8.54 -16.35 8.18
C ARG A 95 -7.56 -17.51 8.06
#